data_AF-A0A813JWZ0-F1
#
_entry.id   AF-A0A813JWZ0-F1
#
_cell.length_a   1.000
_cell.length_b   1.000
_cell.length_c   1.000
_cell.angle_alpha   90.00
_cell.angle_beta   90.00
_cell.angle_gamma   90.00
#
_symmetry.space_group_name_H-M   'P 1'
#
loop_
_entity.id
_entity.type
_entity.pdbx_description
1 polymer ?
#
loop_
_entity_poly.entity_id
_entity_poly.type
_entity_poly.pdbx_seq_one_letter_code
_entity_poly.pdbx_strand_id
1 'polypeptide(L)'
;MAAVVAADRSWAVAACRAAVSLLSCCPPQASTVEELRAILQTLWEAVSLHQPPGGAESVHSKVLDVATATGDYFGIYSMDLASLKQGTYAYTGSEVGFVATAICSGACGDKAWRVFRLADGRVESEVVFCWEDQDCSTGKLYDVCTRPWYRHAQEFGEGFTSPYADPVTGEQLVSYVAPLSTKDGGFGGVVIAGSFLTD
;
A
#
# COMPACT_ATOMS: atom_id res chain seq x y z
N MET A 1 -20.62 -16.58 12.50
CA MET A 1 -19.21 -16.23 12.19
C MET A 1 -19.05 -15.17 11.10
N ALA A 2 -20.09 -14.75 10.38
CA ALA A 2 -19.99 -13.72 9.32
C ALA A 2 -20.18 -12.25 9.81
N ALA A 3 -20.42 -12.03 11.10
CA ALA A 3 -20.89 -10.73 11.63
C ALA A 3 -19.81 -9.88 12.33
N VAL A 4 -18.60 -10.41 12.55
CA VAL A 4 -17.48 -9.69 13.20
C VAL A 4 -16.56 -9.02 12.16
N VAL A 5 -16.73 -9.34 10.88
CA VAL A 5 -15.88 -8.86 9.78
C VAL A 5 -16.41 -7.54 9.18
N ALA A 6 -17.48 -6.95 9.72
CA ALA A 6 -18.13 -5.76 9.18
C ALA A 6 -17.74 -4.46 9.91
N ALA A 7 -16.51 -4.34 10.42
CA ALA A 7 -15.92 -3.00 10.54
C ALA A 7 -16.02 -2.35 9.15
N ASP A 8 -16.57 -1.15 9.05
CA ASP A 8 -16.95 -0.53 7.79
C ASP A 8 -15.71 -0.38 6.88
N ARG A 9 -15.54 -1.31 5.93
CA ARG A 9 -14.48 -1.30 4.91
C ARG A 9 -14.94 -0.63 3.61
N SER A 10 -16.05 0.11 3.63
CA SER A 10 -16.52 0.85 2.46
C SER A 10 -15.51 1.91 2.00
N TRP A 11 -14.73 2.47 2.93
CA TRP A 11 -13.63 3.39 2.62
C TRP A 11 -12.59 2.76 1.70
N ALA A 12 -12.25 1.47 1.91
CA ALA A 12 -11.24 0.77 1.11
C ALA A 12 -11.72 0.61 -0.34
N VAL A 13 -13.00 0.27 -0.51
CA VAL A 13 -13.65 0.19 -1.82
C VAL A 13 -13.62 1.54 -2.53
N ALA A 14 -14.02 2.61 -1.82
CA ALA A 14 -14.08 3.96 -2.38
C ALA A 14 -12.69 4.48 -2.77
N ALA A 15 -11.71 4.35 -1.87
CA ALA A 15 -10.33 4.78 -2.10
C ALA A 15 -9.68 4.02 -3.27
N CYS A 16 -9.85 2.70 -3.36
CA CYS A 16 -9.32 1.92 -4.48
C CYS A 16 -9.93 2.35 -5.81
N ARG A 17 -11.26 2.55 -5.88
CA ARG A 17 -11.92 3.00 -7.11
C ARG A 17 -11.52 4.42 -7.52
N ALA A 18 -11.36 5.32 -6.56
CA ALA A 18 -10.84 6.66 -6.81
C ALA A 18 -9.42 6.61 -7.40
N ALA A 19 -8.52 5.83 -6.80
CA ALA A 19 -7.17 5.66 -7.32
C ALA A 19 -7.15 5.00 -8.71
N VAL A 20 -7.96 3.96 -8.95
CA VAL A 20 -8.08 3.38 -10.30
C VAL A 20 -8.51 4.45 -11.31
N SER A 21 -9.49 5.29 -10.96
CA SER A 21 -9.94 6.37 -11.85
C SER A 21 -8.80 7.36 -12.15
N LEU A 22 -8.00 7.73 -11.15
CA LEU A 22 -6.88 8.66 -11.32
C LEU A 22 -5.70 8.04 -12.10
N LEU A 23 -5.49 6.73 -11.98
CA LEU A 23 -4.40 5.99 -12.61
C LEU A 23 -4.76 5.38 -13.98
N SER A 24 -6.05 5.39 -14.35
CA SER A 24 -6.61 4.67 -15.52
C SER A 24 -6.01 5.01 -16.90
N CYS A 25 -5.20 6.08 -17.00
CA CYS A 25 -4.56 6.46 -18.26
C CYS A 25 -3.26 5.69 -18.57
N CYS A 26 -2.58 5.13 -17.56
CA CYS A 26 -1.42 4.23 -17.66
C CYS A 26 -1.10 3.68 -16.26
N PRO A 27 -0.73 2.39 -16.11
CA PRO A 27 -0.13 1.90 -14.87
C PRO A 27 1.04 2.79 -14.45
N PRO A 28 1.17 3.13 -13.16
CA PRO A 28 2.22 4.02 -12.70
C PRO A 28 3.58 3.39 -13.02
N GLN A 29 4.48 4.16 -13.60
CA GLN A 29 5.89 3.79 -13.76
C GLN A 29 6.72 4.99 -13.35
N ALA A 30 7.76 4.75 -12.55
CA ALA A 30 8.67 5.79 -12.12
C ALA A 30 10.10 5.39 -12.50
N SER A 31 10.75 6.24 -13.29
CA SER A 31 12.17 6.15 -13.60
C SER A 31 12.99 7.23 -12.89
N THR A 32 12.30 8.19 -12.27
CA THR A 32 12.88 9.29 -11.50
C THR A 32 12.19 9.44 -10.15
N VAL A 33 12.85 10.09 -9.20
CA VAL A 33 12.27 10.39 -7.88
C VAL A 33 11.08 11.34 -8.02
N GLU A 34 11.12 12.26 -8.98
CA GLU A 34 10.04 13.19 -9.29
C GLU A 34 8.76 12.47 -9.75
N GLU A 35 8.89 11.49 -10.65
CA GLU A 35 7.76 10.67 -11.12
C GLU A 35 7.18 9.83 -9.98
N LEU A 36 8.05 9.21 -9.17
CA LEU A 36 7.66 8.46 -7.98
C LEU A 36 6.85 9.34 -7.01
N ARG A 37 7.31 10.57 -6.76
CA ARG A 37 6.61 11.51 -5.87
C ARG A 37 5.25 11.91 -6.43
N ALA A 38 5.15 12.12 -7.73
CA ALA A 38 3.87 12.44 -8.38
C ALA A 38 2.86 11.29 -8.20
N ILE A 39 3.30 10.03 -8.37
CA ILE A 39 2.46 8.85 -8.14
C ILE A 39 1.99 8.78 -6.69
N LEU A 40 2.91 8.92 -5.73
CA LEU A 40 2.57 8.89 -4.30
C LEU A 40 1.62 10.03 -3.91
N GLN A 41 1.78 11.20 -4.53
CA GLN A 41 0.88 12.34 -4.34
C GLN A 41 -0.54 12.02 -4.85
N THR A 42 -0.67 11.38 -6.02
CA THR A 42 -1.96 10.93 -6.55
C THR A 42 -2.64 9.91 -5.63
N LEU A 43 -1.89 8.98 -5.05
CA LEU A 43 -2.44 8.04 -4.07
C LEU A 43 -2.94 8.77 -2.82
N TRP A 44 -2.18 9.74 -2.31
CA TRP A 44 -2.60 10.55 -1.17
C TRP A 44 -3.90 11.34 -1.46
N GLU A 45 -4.04 11.90 -2.65
CA GLU A 45 -5.27 12.58 -3.08
C GLU A 45 -6.47 11.63 -3.08
N ALA A 46 -6.31 10.41 -3.61
CA ALA A 46 -7.35 9.38 -3.61
C ALA A 46 -7.80 9.01 -2.18
N VAL A 47 -6.85 8.86 -1.25
CA VAL A 47 -7.13 8.57 0.16
C VAL A 47 -7.84 9.74 0.85
N SER A 48 -7.37 10.96 0.62
CA SER A 48 -7.84 12.18 1.31
C SER A 48 -9.32 12.47 1.04
N LEU A 49 -9.82 12.09 -0.14
CA LEU A 49 -11.22 12.24 -0.52
C LEU A 49 -12.19 11.34 0.27
N HIS A 50 -11.68 10.26 0.84
CA HIS A 50 -12.49 9.22 1.46
C HIS A 50 -12.22 9.02 2.96
N GLN A 51 -11.38 9.89 3.55
CA GLN A 51 -11.04 9.93 4.98
C GLN A 51 -10.86 8.52 5.59
N PRO A 52 -9.66 7.91 5.49
CA PRO A 52 -9.40 6.67 6.23
C PRO A 52 -9.74 6.93 7.70
N PRO A 53 -10.38 5.98 8.41
CA PRO A 53 -10.96 6.22 9.73
C PRO A 53 -9.94 6.88 10.67
N GLY A 54 -10.13 8.18 10.92
CA GLY A 54 -9.25 8.98 11.77
C GLY A 54 -9.53 8.66 13.22
N GLY A 55 -8.68 7.82 13.82
CA GLY A 55 -8.75 7.48 15.23
C GLY A 55 -7.53 6.65 15.60
N ALA A 56 -6.90 6.99 16.72
CA ALA A 56 -5.66 6.40 17.24
C ALA A 56 -5.73 4.88 17.55
N GLU A 57 -6.78 4.18 17.13
CA GLU A 57 -7.02 2.77 17.46
C GLU A 57 -7.18 1.86 16.23
N SER A 58 -7.20 2.38 14.99
CA SER A 58 -7.60 1.52 13.86
C SER A 58 -7.06 1.87 12.47
N VAL A 59 -5.92 2.55 12.33
CA VAL A 59 -5.34 2.78 10.99
C VAL A 59 -4.19 1.80 10.71
N HIS A 60 -4.63 0.82 9.94
CA HIS A 60 -3.96 -0.31 9.32
C HIS A 60 -2.64 -0.03 8.58
N SER A 61 -1.90 -1.13 8.37
CA SER A 61 -0.68 -1.27 7.58
C SER A 61 -0.71 -0.83 6.12
N LYS A 62 -1.85 -0.69 5.44
CA LYS A 62 -1.94 -0.38 4.00
C LYS A 62 -3.17 0.48 3.78
N VAL A 63 -2.97 1.79 3.71
CA VAL A 63 -4.06 2.76 3.53
C VAL A 63 -4.48 2.74 2.07
N LEU A 64 -3.52 2.96 1.16
CA LEU A 64 -3.74 2.80 -0.26
C LEU A 64 -2.43 2.62 -1.00
N ASP A 65 -2.32 1.49 -1.66
CA ASP A 65 -1.11 1.08 -2.35
C ASP A 65 -1.44 0.71 -3.80
N VAL A 66 -0.42 0.71 -4.65
CA VAL A 66 -0.50 0.23 -6.02
C VAL A 66 0.74 -0.60 -6.34
N ALA A 67 0.50 -1.75 -6.95
CA ALA A 67 1.53 -2.61 -7.49
C ALA A 67 1.36 -2.70 -9.01
N THR A 68 2.47 -2.65 -9.74
CA THR A 68 2.47 -2.72 -11.20
C THR A 68 2.69 -4.16 -11.68
N ALA A 69 2.41 -4.40 -12.96
CA ALA A 69 2.78 -5.66 -13.62
C ALA A 69 4.31 -5.91 -13.63
N THR A 70 5.12 -4.87 -13.50
CA THR A 70 6.60 -4.95 -13.47
C THR A 70 7.15 -5.24 -12.08
N GLY A 71 6.30 -5.30 -11.05
CA GLY A 71 6.72 -5.54 -9.67
C GLY A 71 7.11 -4.28 -8.90
N ASP A 72 6.89 -3.09 -9.49
CA ASP A 72 7.01 -1.84 -8.73
C ASP A 72 5.84 -1.73 -7.75
N TYR A 73 6.10 -1.10 -6.61
CA TYR A 73 5.14 -0.92 -5.53
C TYR A 73 5.24 0.48 -4.98
N PHE A 74 4.10 1.15 -4.82
CA PHE A 74 3.99 2.49 -4.28
C PHE A 74 2.85 2.49 -3.27
N GLY A 75 3.02 3.14 -2.13
CA GLY A 75 2.00 3.02 -1.09
C GLY A 75 1.93 4.14 -0.09
N ILE A 76 0.74 4.32 0.46
CA ILE A 76 0.44 5.21 1.57
C ILE A 76 0.13 4.33 2.78
N TYR A 77 0.93 4.53 3.81
CA TYR A 77 0.92 3.73 5.02
C TYR A 77 0.60 4.61 6.22
N SER A 78 -0.02 4.01 7.23
CA SER A 78 -0.15 4.61 8.55
C SER A 78 0.82 3.90 9.50
N MET A 79 1.79 4.64 10.05
CA MET A 79 2.89 4.07 10.83
C MET A 79 3.24 4.93 12.03
N ASP A 80 3.88 4.31 13.02
CA ASP A 80 4.53 5.05 14.10
C ASP A 80 5.84 5.66 13.63
N LEU A 81 5.85 6.99 13.53
CA LEU A 81 7.02 7.74 13.10
C LEU A 81 8.18 7.63 14.09
N ALA A 82 7.91 7.44 15.38
CA ALA A 82 8.95 7.31 16.40
C ALA A 82 9.73 5.99 16.21
N SER A 83 9.01 4.88 15.98
CA SER A 83 9.62 3.58 15.65
C SER A 83 10.46 3.64 14.37
N LEU A 84 9.94 4.25 13.30
CA LEU A 84 10.68 4.39 12.03
C LEU A 84 11.97 5.19 12.21
N LYS A 85 11.95 6.29 12.98
CA LYS A 85 13.15 7.08 13.30
C LYS A 85 14.22 6.29 14.07
N GLN A 86 13.82 5.23 14.77
CA GLN A 86 14.73 4.32 15.48
C GLN A 86 15.24 3.18 14.60
N GLY A 87 14.87 3.15 13.31
CA GLY A 87 15.23 2.06 12.40
C GLY A 87 14.38 0.81 12.61
N THR A 88 13.20 0.95 13.20
CA THR A 88 12.29 -0.17 13.46
C THR A 88 10.98 0.02 12.72
N TYR A 89 10.46 -1.08 12.16
CA TYR A 89 9.18 -1.06 11.49
C TYR A 89 8.07 -1.31 12.53
N ALA A 90 7.06 -0.45 12.57
CA ALA A 90 5.91 -0.65 13.46
C ALA A 90 4.61 -0.08 12.86
N TYR A 91 3.58 -0.92 12.87
CA TYR A 91 2.19 -0.47 12.75
C TYR A 91 1.71 -0.16 14.16
N THR A 92 1.16 1.03 14.40
CA THR A 92 0.69 1.56 15.71
C THR A 92 1.73 2.21 16.63
N GLY A 93 1.29 3.22 17.40
CA GLY A 93 2.07 4.03 18.35
C GLY A 93 1.27 5.26 18.82
N SER A 94 1.79 6.05 19.75
CA SER A 94 1.11 7.28 20.23
C SER A 94 1.18 8.46 19.25
N GLU A 95 2.10 8.40 18.28
CA GLU A 95 2.26 9.40 17.20
C GLU A 95 2.16 8.70 15.83
N VAL A 96 0.94 8.32 15.46
CA VAL A 96 0.66 7.72 14.15
C VAL A 96 0.66 8.81 13.08
N GLY A 97 1.54 8.69 12.09
CA GLY A 97 1.59 9.54 10.91
C GLY A 97 1.29 8.75 9.64
N PHE A 98 0.88 9.44 8.59
CA PHE A 98 0.93 8.86 7.25
C PHE A 98 2.36 8.96 6.69
N VAL A 99 2.80 7.92 6.00
CA VAL A 99 4.06 7.89 5.27
C VAL A 99 3.83 7.39 3.85
N ALA A 100 4.68 7.83 2.93
CA ALA A 100 4.66 7.37 1.54
C ALA A 100 5.83 6.42 1.31
N THR A 101 5.63 5.39 0.48
CA THR A 101 6.54 4.25 0.46
C THR A 101 6.72 3.71 -0.96
N ALA A 102 7.88 3.18 -1.28
CA ALA A 102 8.14 2.65 -2.61
C ALA A 102 9.13 1.48 -2.65
N ILE A 103 8.90 0.57 -3.58
CA ILE A 103 9.87 -0.40 -4.12
C ILE A 103 9.83 -0.22 -5.63
N CYS A 104 10.83 0.48 -6.19
CA CYS A 104 10.85 0.76 -7.62
C CYS A 104 12.29 0.77 -8.14
N SER A 105 12.62 -0.18 -9.02
CA SER A 105 13.99 -0.30 -9.53
C SER A 105 14.39 0.89 -10.41
N GLY A 106 13.44 1.51 -11.09
CA GLY A 106 13.68 2.66 -11.97
C GLY A 106 14.10 3.91 -11.19
N ALA A 107 13.32 4.31 -10.18
CA ALA A 107 13.55 5.54 -9.43
C ALA A 107 14.47 5.38 -8.21
N CYS A 108 14.48 4.21 -7.57
CA CYS A 108 15.20 3.97 -6.32
C CYS A 108 16.35 2.97 -6.45
N GLY A 109 16.53 2.34 -7.61
CA GLY A 109 17.59 1.34 -7.83
C GLY A 109 17.42 0.06 -7.00
N ASP A 110 16.21 -0.19 -6.48
CA ASP A 110 16.04 -0.99 -5.28
C ASP A 110 15.38 -2.37 -5.47
N LYS A 111 15.73 -3.28 -4.55
CA LYS A 111 14.88 -4.36 -4.00
C LYS A 111 14.37 -4.03 -2.59
N ALA A 112 14.67 -2.82 -2.12
CA ALA A 112 14.37 -2.32 -0.79
C ALA A 112 13.06 -1.54 -0.76
N TRP A 113 12.42 -1.54 0.40
CA TRP A 113 11.28 -0.69 0.68
C TRP A 113 11.75 0.62 1.32
N ARG A 114 11.50 1.74 0.64
CA ARG A 114 11.89 3.09 1.06
C ARG A 114 10.70 3.86 1.61
N VAL A 115 10.91 4.62 2.68
CA VAL A 115 9.88 5.46 3.30
C VAL A 115 10.23 6.92 3.18
N PHE A 116 9.25 7.70 2.75
CA PHE A 116 9.26 9.15 2.67
C PHE A 116 8.26 9.71 3.68
N ARG A 117 8.62 10.84 4.30
CA ARG A 117 7.67 11.56 5.15
C ARG A 117 6.55 12.18 4.29
N LEU A 118 5.31 12.12 4.78
CA LEU A 118 4.21 12.96 4.31
C LEU A 118 3.99 14.09 5.31
N ALA A 119 4.20 15.34 4.88
CA ALA A 119 3.95 16.54 5.67
C ALA A 119 2.97 17.45 4.92
N ASP A 120 1.88 17.85 5.57
CA ASP A 120 0.81 18.67 4.98
C ASP A 120 0.31 18.14 3.63
N GLY A 121 0.23 16.81 3.51
CA GLY A 121 -0.20 16.12 2.31
C GLY A 121 0.81 16.14 1.16
N ARG A 122 2.08 16.47 1.43
CA ARG A 122 3.16 16.46 0.43
C ARG A 122 4.22 15.42 0.78
N VAL A 123 4.66 14.67 -0.22
CA VAL A 123 5.76 13.71 -0.10
C VAL A 123 7.09 14.48 -0.05
N GLU A 124 7.81 14.38 1.06
CA GLU A 124 9.16 14.94 1.23
C GLU A 124 10.21 14.13 0.44
N SER A 125 11.35 14.74 0.12
CA SER A 125 12.42 14.09 -0.67
C SER A 125 13.33 13.19 0.16
N GLU A 126 13.40 13.40 1.47
CA GLU A 126 14.29 12.64 2.35
C GLU A 126 13.69 11.26 2.67
N VAL A 127 14.51 10.22 2.51
CA VAL A 127 14.18 8.87 2.97
C VAL A 127 14.37 8.81 4.48
N VAL A 128 13.30 8.54 5.21
CA VAL A 128 13.32 8.47 6.68
C VAL A 128 13.61 7.07 7.21
N PHE A 129 13.33 6.04 6.40
CA PHE A 129 13.58 4.66 6.74
C PHE A 129 13.74 3.79 5.48
N CYS A 130 14.58 2.76 5.58
CA CYS A 130 14.74 1.75 4.54
C CYS A 130 14.70 0.36 5.17
N TRP A 131 13.96 -0.54 4.53
CA TRP A 131 13.89 -1.94 4.90
C TRP A 131 14.36 -2.83 3.76
N GLU A 132 15.39 -3.62 4.05
CA GLU A 132 16.02 -4.59 3.16
C GLU A 132 16.12 -5.92 3.92
N ASP A 133 14.98 -6.60 4.13
CA ASP A 133 14.96 -7.89 4.82
C ASP A 133 13.97 -8.88 4.20
N GLN A 134 13.94 -10.09 4.74
CA GLN A 134 13.06 -11.17 4.32
C GLN A 134 11.62 -10.90 4.78
N ASP A 135 10.66 -11.21 3.90
CA ASP A 135 9.24 -11.32 4.20
C ASP A 135 9.04 -12.38 5.30
N CYS A 136 8.59 -11.95 6.48
CA CYS A 136 8.36 -12.79 7.65
C CYS A 136 7.33 -13.90 7.40
N SER A 137 6.42 -13.71 6.43
CA SER A 137 5.40 -14.72 6.08
C SER A 137 5.95 -15.83 5.18
N THR A 138 7.09 -15.62 4.51
CA THR A 138 7.64 -16.60 3.55
C THR A 138 9.11 -16.98 3.78
N GLY A 139 9.86 -16.19 4.55
CA GLY A 139 11.31 -16.34 4.75
C GLY A 139 12.13 -16.04 3.49
N LYS A 140 11.60 -15.24 2.55
CA LYS A 140 12.25 -14.87 1.28
C LYS A 140 12.27 -13.36 1.12
N LEU A 141 13.11 -12.84 0.22
CA LEU A 141 13.02 -11.43 -0.17
C LEU A 141 11.60 -11.09 -0.64
N TYR A 142 11.10 -9.94 -0.23
CA TYR A 142 9.75 -9.50 -0.52
C TYR A 142 9.53 -9.40 -2.04
N ASP A 143 8.52 -10.13 -2.54
CA ASP A 143 8.11 -10.10 -3.95
C ASP A 143 6.62 -9.78 -4.03
N VAL A 144 6.34 -8.58 -4.51
CA VAL A 144 5.03 -7.97 -4.70
C VAL A 144 4.10 -8.87 -5.54
N CYS A 145 4.62 -9.48 -6.60
CA CYS A 145 3.83 -10.29 -7.55
C CYS A 145 3.42 -11.64 -6.95
N THR A 146 4.04 -12.06 -5.85
CA THR A 146 3.68 -13.31 -5.16
C THR A 146 2.61 -13.12 -4.10
N ARG A 147 2.28 -11.87 -3.76
CA ARG A 147 1.39 -11.57 -2.65
C ARG A 147 -0.06 -12.01 -2.93
N PRO A 148 -0.81 -12.46 -1.92
CA PRO A 148 -2.17 -12.97 -2.11
C PRO A 148 -3.13 -11.97 -2.75
N TRP A 149 -3.03 -10.68 -2.40
CA TRP A 149 -3.83 -9.62 -2.99
C TRP A 149 -3.51 -9.39 -4.48
N TYR A 150 -2.25 -9.59 -4.89
CA TYR A 150 -1.84 -9.43 -6.29
C TYR A 150 -2.44 -10.54 -7.14
N ARG A 151 -2.28 -11.79 -6.68
CA ARG A 151 -2.83 -12.97 -7.34
C ARG A 151 -4.36 -12.94 -7.38
N HIS A 152 -5.01 -12.47 -6.30
CA HIS A 152 -6.45 -12.31 -6.27
C HIS A 152 -6.93 -11.39 -7.39
N ALA A 153 -6.27 -10.24 -7.58
CA ALA A 153 -6.64 -9.30 -8.64
C ALA A 153 -6.47 -9.89 -10.04
N GLN A 154 -5.45 -10.73 -10.24
CA GLN A 154 -5.23 -11.43 -11.52
C GLN A 154 -6.26 -12.53 -11.78
N GLU A 155 -6.63 -13.30 -10.76
CA GLU A 155 -7.47 -14.49 -10.89
C GLU A 155 -8.97 -14.18 -10.82
N PHE A 156 -9.36 -13.30 -9.89
CA PHE A 156 -10.76 -13.02 -9.55
C PHE A 156 -11.19 -11.58 -9.88
N GLY A 157 -10.25 -10.68 -10.14
CA GLY A 157 -10.54 -9.28 -10.43
C GLY A 157 -10.74 -8.43 -9.17
N GLU A 158 -11.69 -7.50 -9.22
CA GLU A 158 -12.00 -6.59 -8.11
C GLU A 158 -12.73 -7.32 -6.97
N GLY A 159 -12.30 -7.12 -5.73
CA GLY A 159 -12.95 -7.76 -4.58
C GLY A 159 -12.11 -7.77 -3.31
N PHE A 160 -12.66 -8.40 -2.27
CA PHE A 160 -11.93 -8.68 -1.04
C PHE A 160 -11.19 -10.00 -1.15
N THR A 161 -9.93 -10.00 -0.72
CA THR A 161 -9.13 -11.22 -0.57
C THR A 161 -9.69 -12.11 0.53
N SER A 162 -9.35 -13.40 0.47
CA SER A 162 -9.35 -14.22 1.69
C SER A 162 -8.31 -13.68 2.69
N PRO A 163 -8.44 -14.00 3.99
CA PRO A 163 -7.43 -13.67 4.98
C PRO A 163 -6.03 -14.12 4.59
N TYR A 164 -5.01 -13.31 4.87
CA TYR A 164 -3.61 -13.64 4.61
C TYR A 164 -2.66 -13.01 5.63
N ALA A 165 -1.46 -13.58 5.80
CA ALA A 165 -0.46 -13.08 6.72
C ALA A 165 0.28 -11.84 6.19
N ASP A 166 0.45 -10.83 7.04
CA ASP A 166 1.26 -9.64 6.76
C ASP A 166 2.73 -10.02 6.56
N PRO A 167 3.41 -9.47 5.54
CA PRO A 167 4.81 -9.78 5.28
C PRO A 167 5.77 -9.26 6.36
N VAL A 168 5.34 -8.34 7.22
CA VAL A 168 6.17 -7.77 8.29
C VAL A 168 5.84 -8.41 9.63
N THR A 169 4.56 -8.45 10.02
CA THR A 169 4.17 -8.94 11.36
C THR A 169 3.75 -10.41 11.38
N GLY A 170 3.35 -10.99 10.23
CA GLY A 170 2.74 -12.31 10.15
C GLY A 170 1.28 -12.38 10.59
N GLU A 171 0.71 -11.28 11.12
CA GLU A 171 -0.69 -11.21 11.55
C GLU A 171 -1.66 -11.25 10.36
N GLN A 172 -2.90 -11.65 10.62
CA GLN A 172 -3.89 -11.82 9.56
C GLN A 172 -4.47 -10.49 9.07
N LEU A 173 -4.61 -10.38 7.76
CA LEU A 173 -5.09 -9.22 7.02
C LEU A 173 -6.20 -9.63 6.07
N VAL A 174 -7.04 -8.68 5.70
CA VAL A 174 -7.86 -8.73 4.48
C VAL A 174 -7.66 -7.44 3.70
N SER A 175 -7.62 -7.55 2.38
CA SER A 175 -7.49 -6.41 1.48
C SER A 175 -8.63 -6.35 0.50
N TYR A 176 -9.12 -5.14 0.22
CA TYR A 176 -9.82 -4.85 -1.02
C TYR A 176 -8.79 -4.62 -2.12
N VAL A 177 -9.07 -5.16 -3.30
CA VAL A 177 -8.23 -4.96 -4.48
C VAL A 177 -9.06 -4.52 -5.67
N ALA A 178 -8.47 -3.66 -6.50
CA ALA A 178 -9.03 -3.23 -7.77
C ALA A 178 -7.95 -3.32 -8.86
N PRO A 179 -8.10 -4.17 -9.88
CA PRO A 179 -7.13 -4.27 -10.97
C PRO A 179 -6.99 -2.97 -11.75
N LEU A 180 -5.77 -2.68 -12.20
CA LEU A 180 -5.48 -1.69 -13.22
C LEU A 180 -5.35 -2.39 -14.56
N SER A 181 -5.91 -1.78 -15.61
CA SER A 181 -5.76 -2.25 -16.98
C SER A 181 -4.71 -1.43 -17.73
N THR A 182 -3.96 -2.09 -18.60
CA THR A 182 -3.19 -1.41 -19.64
C THR A 182 -4.14 -0.86 -20.71
N LYS A 183 -3.64 0.03 -21.60
CA LYS A 183 -4.46 0.65 -22.66
C LYS A 183 -5.09 -0.35 -23.62
N ASP A 184 -4.43 -1.50 -23.81
CA ASP A 184 -4.88 -2.62 -24.63
C ASP A 184 -5.74 -3.63 -23.86
N GLY A 185 -6.09 -3.34 -22.60
CA GLY A 185 -6.99 -4.16 -21.79
C GLY A 185 -6.32 -5.33 -21.05
N GLY A 186 -4.99 -5.43 -21.09
CA GLY A 186 -4.21 -6.37 -20.29
C GLY A 186 -4.11 -5.97 -18.81
N PHE A 187 -3.60 -6.86 -17.98
CA PHE A 187 -3.38 -6.59 -16.56
C PHE A 187 -2.17 -5.65 -16.39
N GLY A 188 -2.42 -4.44 -15.93
CA GLY A 188 -1.41 -3.41 -15.71
C GLY A 188 -0.89 -3.33 -14.26
N GLY A 189 -1.63 -3.93 -13.32
CA GLY A 189 -1.31 -3.87 -11.90
C GLY A 189 -2.57 -3.96 -11.05
N VAL A 190 -2.46 -3.54 -9.80
CA VAL A 190 -3.54 -3.61 -8.82
C VAL A 190 -3.40 -2.50 -7.80
N VAL A 191 -4.52 -1.87 -7.45
CA VAL A 191 -4.66 -0.96 -6.32
C VAL A 191 -5.16 -1.75 -5.12
N ILE A 192 -4.60 -1.52 -3.93
CA ILE A 192 -4.89 -2.27 -2.71
C ILE A 192 -5.15 -1.32 -1.56
N ALA A 193 -6.16 -1.63 -0.76
CA ALA A 193 -6.35 -1.08 0.60
C ALA A 193 -6.71 -2.25 1.52
N GLY A 194 -6.23 -2.27 2.76
CA GLY A 194 -6.56 -3.39 3.66
C GLY A 194 -6.92 -3.00 5.08
N SER A 195 -7.10 -4.01 5.92
CA SER A 195 -7.16 -3.91 7.38
C SER A 195 -6.64 -5.22 8.00
N PHE A 196 -6.01 -5.16 9.18
CA PHE A 196 -5.77 -6.35 10.00
C PHE A 196 -7.13 -6.91 10.42
N LEU A 197 -7.19 -8.22 10.60
CA LEU A 197 -8.30 -8.85 11.28
C LEU A 197 -8.07 -8.61 12.77
N THR A 198 -8.76 -7.62 13.34
CA THR A 198 -8.86 -7.49 14.80
C THR A 198 -9.66 -8.67 15.33
N ASP A 199 -9.19 -9.30 16.40
CA ASP A 199 -9.97 -10.27 17.18
C ASP A 199 -11.21 -9.64 17.82
#